data_AF-A0A933TXD6-F1
#
_entry.id   AF-A0A933TXD6-F1
#
_cell.length_a   1.000
_cell.length_b   1.000
_cell.length_c   1.000
_cell.angle_alpha   90.00
_cell.angle_beta   90.00
_cell.angle_gamma   90.00
#
_symmetry.space_group_name_H-M   'P 1'
#
loop_
_entity.id
_entity.type
_entity.pdbx_description
1 polymer ?
#
loop_
_entity_poly.entity_id
_entity_poly.type
_entity_poly.pdbx_seq_one_letter_code
_entity_poly.pdbx_strand_id
1 'polypeptide(L)'
;MNRFIIGVACFLTLWLAFSGNTAFAGGETYKCYLCSDEGEFGKEQIAASEVYKDITFYFCMKECQADFQKDPEKYFKAMSDDYAFYFNKALAGYLGIQKALAKDSVADVQANAAKISANADVLAKLAPSSLDKDKLDNFVKNSAKIKSSADSMVKTEYTCSMHPQVKKDAAGKCPICGMDLVKKQLDIKTVRESFKGLSDAVIEFTKNFVSDKDKYSMFHCDMAPGSWIQDSKEPANPYFGSSMIKCGELQKWDAPAEKKDGHDGHDGHKDNKPGEHKDGGGHKHDGGMKMEPGQEAGCDCCK
;
A
#
# COMPACT_ATOMS: atom_id res chain seq x y z
N MET A 1 -25.43 74.08 10.73
CA MET A 1 -26.61 73.64 11.51
C MET A 1 -27.10 72.31 10.96
N ASN A 2 -27.10 71.30 11.82
CA ASN A 2 -27.97 70.13 11.92
C ASN A 2 -28.96 69.73 10.78
N ARG A 3 -28.93 68.42 10.46
CA ARG A 3 -30.06 67.44 10.31
C ARG A 3 -30.98 67.60 9.08
N PHE A 4 -31.45 66.58 8.33
CA PHE A 4 -31.84 65.19 8.65
C PHE A 4 -32.07 64.36 7.34
N ILE A 5 -31.60 63.10 7.34
CA ILE A 5 -32.19 61.82 6.86
C ILE A 5 -33.08 61.80 5.58
N ILE A 6 -32.71 60.95 4.60
CA ILE A 6 -33.44 59.76 4.09
C ILE A 6 -32.43 58.92 3.28
N GLY A 7 -32.25 57.64 3.65
CA GLY A 7 -31.39 56.69 2.94
C GLY A 7 -32.15 55.77 1.99
N VAL A 8 -31.42 55.09 1.10
CA VAL A 8 -31.71 53.72 0.63
C VAL A 8 -30.37 53.06 0.29
N ALA A 9 -30.24 51.83 0.76
CA ALA A 9 -29.07 50.95 0.73
C ALA A 9 -28.71 50.44 -0.67
N CYS A 10 -27.42 50.35 -0.97
CA CYS A 10 -26.82 49.20 -1.67
C CYS A 10 -25.28 49.31 -1.65
N PHE A 11 -24.61 48.16 -1.56
CA PHE A 11 -23.15 47.97 -1.58
C PHE A 11 -22.37 48.23 -0.29
N LEU A 12 -22.63 47.36 0.70
CA LEU A 12 -21.60 46.92 1.64
C LEU A 12 -21.54 45.39 1.60
N THR A 13 -20.73 44.86 0.68
CA THR A 13 -20.11 43.53 0.80
C THR A 13 -18.61 43.79 0.72
N LEU A 14 -18.05 44.25 1.84
CA LEU A 14 -17.29 43.40 2.74
C LEU A 14 -16.06 42.82 2.04
N TRP A 15 -15.11 43.75 1.83
CA TRP A 15 -13.70 43.50 1.71
C TRP A 15 -13.23 42.90 3.05
N LEU A 16 -13.21 41.57 3.16
CA LEU A 16 -12.59 40.87 4.28
C LEU A 16 -11.58 39.85 3.74
N ALA A 17 -10.31 40.17 4.00
CA ALA A 17 -9.22 39.24 4.29
C ALA A 17 -8.92 38.14 3.25
N PHE A 18 -8.20 38.54 2.21
CA PHE A 18 -7.08 37.74 1.71
C PHE A 18 -5.98 37.74 2.78
N SER A 19 -6.03 36.78 3.70
CA SER A 19 -4.89 36.41 4.53
C SER A 19 -5.17 35.07 5.20
N GLY A 20 -4.47 34.04 4.73
CA GLY A 20 -4.00 32.93 5.56
C GLY A 20 -5.05 31.97 6.12
N ASN A 21 -4.94 30.72 5.67
CA ASN A 21 -5.24 29.54 6.46
C ASN A 21 -6.72 29.19 6.66
N THR A 22 -7.46 29.01 5.57
CA THR A 22 -8.57 28.03 5.58
C THR A 22 -7.95 26.65 5.46
N ALA A 23 -7.77 25.97 6.59
CA ALA A 23 -7.48 24.54 6.57
C ALA A 23 -8.60 23.85 5.78
N PHE A 24 -8.25 23.25 4.63
CA PHE A 24 -9.16 22.47 3.81
C PHE A 24 -9.62 21.26 4.64
N ALA A 25 -10.79 21.36 5.25
CA ALA A 25 -11.36 20.29 6.04
C ALA A 25 -11.73 19.12 5.12
N GLY A 26 -10.84 18.12 5.01
CA GLY A 26 -11.13 16.80 4.46
C GLY A 26 -11.12 16.65 2.94
N GLY A 27 -10.70 17.68 2.19
CA GLY A 27 -10.56 17.62 0.73
C GLY A 27 -9.20 17.11 0.25
N GLU A 28 -9.13 16.59 -0.97
CA GLU A 28 -7.84 16.35 -1.65
C GLU A 28 -7.14 17.69 -1.89
N THR A 29 -5.90 17.79 -1.44
CA THR A 29 -5.06 18.96 -1.65
C THR A 29 -4.03 18.71 -2.73
N TYR A 30 -3.43 19.78 -3.26
CA TYR A 30 -2.44 19.77 -4.34
C TYR A 30 -1.31 20.73 -3.99
N LYS A 31 -0.12 20.52 -4.56
CA LYS A 31 1.05 21.39 -4.33
C LYS A 31 1.61 21.87 -5.66
N CYS A 32 1.91 23.17 -5.73
CA CYS A 32 2.48 23.80 -6.90
C CYS A 32 3.96 24.06 -6.61
N TYR A 33 4.85 23.45 -7.38
CA TYR A 33 6.29 23.55 -7.14
C TYR A 33 6.93 24.85 -7.68
N LEU A 34 6.12 25.78 -8.19
CA LEU A 34 6.60 27.03 -8.81
C LEU A 34 6.24 28.29 -8.05
N CYS A 35 5.20 28.25 -7.24
CA CYS A 35 4.74 29.44 -6.57
C CYS A 35 5.18 29.35 -5.08
N SER A 36 5.71 30.45 -4.54
CA SER A 36 6.45 30.50 -3.28
C SER A 36 5.58 30.39 -2.02
N ASP A 37 4.26 30.35 -2.18
CA ASP A 37 3.36 30.14 -1.07
C ASP A 37 3.46 28.66 -0.70
N GLU A 38 4.06 28.35 0.45
CA GLU A 38 4.30 26.99 0.98
C GLU A 38 3.01 26.17 1.24
N GLY A 39 1.86 26.62 0.73
CA GLY A 39 0.54 26.06 0.97
C GLY A 39 0.15 24.99 -0.04
N GLU A 40 -0.52 23.97 0.48
CA GLU A 40 -1.35 23.11 -0.35
C GLU A 40 -2.62 23.88 -0.76
N PHE A 41 -3.17 23.60 -1.95
CA PHE A 41 -4.40 24.20 -2.44
C PHE A 41 -5.46 23.16 -2.79
N GLY A 42 -6.73 23.54 -2.71
CA GLY A 42 -7.88 22.70 -3.03
C GLY A 42 -8.05 22.46 -4.53
N LYS A 43 -8.83 21.44 -4.89
CA LYS A 43 -9.10 21.06 -6.29
C LYS A 43 -9.67 22.22 -7.11
N GLU A 44 -10.55 23.00 -6.51
CA GLU A 44 -11.19 24.19 -7.09
C GLU A 44 -10.23 25.33 -7.42
N GLN A 45 -9.01 25.29 -6.88
CA GLN A 45 -7.95 26.26 -7.14
C GLN A 45 -6.95 25.77 -8.22
N ILE A 46 -7.14 24.58 -8.80
CA ILE A 46 -6.34 24.12 -9.94
C ILE A 46 -6.68 24.97 -11.17
N ALA A 47 -5.73 25.81 -11.60
CA ALA A 47 -5.87 26.63 -12.80
C ALA A 47 -5.35 25.93 -14.06
N ALA A 48 -4.39 25.02 -13.90
CA ALA A 48 -3.77 24.26 -14.98
C ALA A 48 -3.12 22.97 -14.46
N SER A 49 -2.86 22.02 -15.37
CA SER A 49 -2.05 20.83 -15.11
C SER A 49 -1.19 20.46 -16.32
N GLU A 50 -0.10 19.75 -16.07
CA GLU A 50 0.83 19.26 -17.09
C GLU A 50 1.27 17.84 -16.72
N VAL A 51 1.43 16.96 -17.70
CA VAL A 51 1.95 15.61 -17.46
C VAL A 51 3.43 15.57 -17.83
N TYR A 52 4.26 15.13 -16.89
CA TYR A 52 5.69 14.96 -17.10
C TYR A 52 6.16 13.68 -16.41
N LYS A 53 6.87 12.79 -17.14
CA LYS A 53 7.33 11.47 -16.65
C LYS A 53 6.20 10.68 -15.95
N ASP A 54 5.03 10.62 -16.58
CA ASP A 54 3.83 9.93 -16.09
C ASP A 54 3.30 10.40 -14.73
N ILE A 55 3.67 11.62 -14.32
CA ILE A 55 3.18 12.33 -13.16
C ILE A 55 2.43 13.57 -13.62
N THR A 56 1.26 13.82 -13.03
CA THR A 56 0.51 15.06 -13.26
C THR A 56 0.95 16.12 -12.25
N PHE A 57 1.49 17.22 -12.76
CA PHE A 57 1.76 18.45 -12.01
C PHE A 57 0.53 19.34 -12.04
N TYR A 58 0.22 19.97 -10.91
CA TYR A 58 -0.92 20.87 -10.76
C TYR A 58 -0.43 22.28 -10.41
N PHE A 59 -1.03 23.28 -11.03
CA PHE A 59 -0.62 24.67 -10.89
C PHE A 59 -1.80 25.54 -10.47
N CYS A 60 -1.57 26.46 -9.52
CA CYS A 60 -2.59 27.40 -9.07
C CYS A 60 -2.81 28.59 -10.02
N MET A 61 -1.94 28.78 -11.01
CA MET A 61 -2.06 29.81 -12.06
C MET A 61 -1.45 29.30 -13.37
N LYS A 62 -1.92 29.82 -14.52
CA LYS A 62 -1.46 29.39 -15.85
C LYS A 62 0.00 29.78 -16.11
N GLU A 63 0.44 30.87 -15.48
CA GLU A 63 1.81 31.36 -15.55
C GLU A 63 2.79 30.35 -14.91
N CYS A 64 2.44 29.76 -13.77
CA CYS A 64 3.23 28.69 -13.13
C CYS A 64 3.28 27.42 -14.04
N GLN A 65 2.26 27.12 -14.87
CA GLN A 65 2.40 26.06 -15.89
C GLN A 65 3.38 26.46 -17.00
N ALA A 66 3.26 27.68 -17.53
CA ALA A 66 4.13 28.17 -18.59
C ALA A 66 5.60 28.23 -18.15
N ASP A 67 5.86 28.56 -16.89
CA ASP A 67 7.20 28.52 -16.30
C ASP A 67 7.71 27.08 -16.11
N PHE A 68 6.83 26.14 -15.72
CA PHE A 68 7.18 24.73 -15.63
C PHE A 68 7.64 24.16 -16.98
N GLN A 69 6.93 24.50 -18.06
CA GLN A 69 7.25 24.04 -19.42
C GLN A 69 8.61 24.50 -19.93
N LYS A 70 9.19 25.57 -19.37
CA LYS A 70 10.54 26.06 -19.73
C LYS A 70 11.66 25.18 -19.18
N ASP A 71 11.46 24.60 -17.99
CA ASP A 71 12.45 23.74 -17.32
C ASP A 71 11.75 22.74 -16.38
N PRO A 72 11.08 21.70 -16.91
CA PRO A 72 10.30 20.77 -16.11
C PRO A 72 11.17 19.91 -15.20
N GLU A 73 12.43 19.66 -15.56
CA GLU A 73 13.33 18.80 -14.80
C GLU A 73 13.69 19.39 -13.43
N LYS A 74 13.91 20.72 -13.37
CA LYS A 74 14.14 21.44 -12.10
C LYS A 74 13.01 21.19 -11.09
N TYR A 75 11.77 21.31 -11.54
CA TYR A 75 10.59 21.15 -10.66
C TYR A 75 10.29 19.69 -10.36
N PHE A 76 10.57 18.79 -11.30
CA PHE A 76 10.52 17.34 -11.05
C PHE A 76 11.50 16.91 -9.96
N LYS A 77 12.72 17.46 -9.97
CA LYS A 77 13.71 17.19 -8.91
C LYS A 77 13.24 17.71 -7.56
N ALA A 78 12.73 18.95 -7.50
CA ALA A 78 12.18 19.52 -6.27
C ALA A 78 11.02 18.69 -5.70
N MET A 79 10.13 18.20 -6.57
CA MET A 79 9.05 17.29 -6.20
C MET A 79 9.56 15.93 -5.70
N SER A 80 10.56 15.37 -6.38
CA SER A 80 11.18 14.10 -6.00
C SER A 80 11.85 14.18 -4.63
N ASP A 81 12.49 15.32 -4.33
CA ASP A 81 13.12 15.56 -3.03
C ASP A 81 12.07 15.83 -1.91
N ASP A 82 10.83 16.18 -2.27
CA ASP A 82 9.66 16.37 -1.40
C ASP A 82 8.72 15.15 -1.35
N TYR A 83 9.27 13.94 -1.48
CA TYR A 83 8.49 12.69 -1.45
C TYR A 83 7.65 12.52 -0.17
N ALA A 84 8.06 13.16 0.94
CA ALA A 84 7.35 13.10 2.22
C ALA A 84 5.91 13.60 2.10
N PHE A 85 5.64 14.58 1.24
CA PHE A 85 4.29 15.06 0.96
C PHE A 85 3.36 13.94 0.46
N TYR A 86 3.79 13.22 -0.59
CA TYR A 86 3.01 12.13 -1.19
C TYR A 86 2.91 10.93 -0.25
N PHE A 87 3.97 10.62 0.49
CA PHE A 87 3.91 9.56 1.49
C PHE A 87 2.96 9.90 2.63
N ASN A 88 2.96 11.13 3.15
CA ASN A 88 2.02 11.54 4.20
C ASN A 88 0.56 11.42 3.75
N LYS A 89 0.27 11.64 2.46
CA LYS A 89 -1.06 11.40 1.88
C LYS A 89 -1.41 9.93 1.79
N ALA A 90 -0.49 9.09 1.34
CA ALA A 90 -0.65 7.64 1.37
C ALA A 90 -0.85 7.14 2.82
N LEU A 91 -0.09 7.67 3.77
CA LEU A 91 -0.18 7.33 5.18
C LEU A 91 -1.51 7.78 5.81
N ALA A 92 -2.03 8.95 5.45
CA ALA A 92 -3.37 9.37 5.85
C ALA A 92 -4.45 8.39 5.34
N GLY A 93 -4.32 7.92 4.10
CA GLY A 93 -5.15 6.83 3.56
C GLY A 93 -5.00 5.54 4.38
N TYR A 94 -3.78 5.14 4.73
CA TYR A 94 -3.53 3.97 5.56
C TYR A 94 -4.20 4.07 6.94
N LEU A 95 -4.06 5.22 7.62
CA LEU A 95 -4.71 5.48 8.90
C LEU A 95 -6.24 5.46 8.77
N GLY A 96 -6.77 5.93 7.63
CA GLY A 96 -8.18 5.81 7.29
C GLY A 96 -8.64 4.35 7.16
N ILE A 97 -7.86 3.51 6.48
CA ILE A 97 -8.12 2.06 6.39
C ILE A 97 -8.08 1.40 7.77
N GLN A 98 -7.06 1.70 8.58
CA GLN A 98 -6.92 1.15 9.93
C GLN A 98 -8.17 1.47 10.78
N LYS A 99 -8.62 2.74 10.78
CA LYS A 99 -9.83 3.18 11.48
C LYS A 99 -11.11 2.56 10.91
N ALA A 100 -11.18 2.33 9.60
CA ALA A 100 -12.32 1.69 8.95
C ALA A 100 -12.40 0.20 9.29
N LEU A 101 -11.28 -0.53 9.29
CA LEU A 101 -11.20 -1.94 9.66
C LEU A 101 -11.51 -2.19 11.14
N ALA A 102 -11.13 -1.25 12.01
CA ALA A 102 -11.51 -1.25 13.42
C ALA A 102 -13.05 -1.18 13.63
N LYS A 103 -13.78 -0.67 12.63
CA LYS A 103 -15.24 -0.49 12.63
C LYS A 103 -15.97 -1.37 11.61
N ASP A 104 -15.27 -2.35 11.01
CA ASP A 104 -15.82 -3.26 10.00
C ASP A 104 -16.40 -2.57 8.73
N SER A 105 -15.92 -1.36 8.37
CA SER A 105 -16.42 -0.59 7.23
C SER A 105 -15.66 -0.86 5.93
N VAL A 106 -16.16 -1.78 5.09
CA VAL A 106 -15.52 -2.10 3.79
C VAL A 106 -15.53 -0.91 2.83
N ALA A 107 -16.63 -0.15 2.77
CA ALA A 107 -16.74 0.99 1.86
C ALA A 107 -15.66 2.05 2.15
N ASP A 108 -15.43 2.35 3.43
CA ASP A 108 -14.38 3.30 3.83
C ASP A 108 -12.98 2.74 3.60
N VAL A 109 -12.78 1.43 3.77
CA VAL A 109 -11.51 0.77 3.40
C VAL A 109 -11.21 0.99 1.92
N GLN A 110 -12.18 0.73 1.04
CA GLN A 110 -12.01 0.90 -0.40
C GLN A 110 -11.76 2.36 -0.79
N ALA A 111 -12.51 3.29 -0.19
CA ALA A 111 -12.34 4.72 -0.45
C ALA A 111 -10.94 5.22 -0.04
N ASN A 112 -10.40 4.73 1.08
CA ASN A 112 -9.06 5.10 1.52
C ASN A 112 -7.96 4.37 0.73
N ALA A 113 -8.16 3.10 0.35
CA ALA A 113 -7.21 2.36 -0.47
C ALA A 113 -7.01 2.98 -1.86
N ALA A 114 -8.06 3.55 -2.47
CA ALA A 114 -7.94 4.31 -3.71
C ALA A 114 -7.00 5.52 -3.57
N LYS A 115 -7.08 6.24 -2.44
CA LYS A 115 -6.18 7.36 -2.14
C LYS A 115 -4.73 6.90 -1.98
N ILE A 116 -4.51 5.75 -1.33
CA ILE A 116 -3.17 5.17 -1.19
C ILE A 116 -2.60 4.82 -2.56
N SER A 117 -3.36 4.11 -3.40
CA SER A 117 -2.91 3.68 -4.72
C SER A 117 -2.46 4.87 -5.58
N ALA A 118 -3.25 5.95 -5.61
CA ALA A 118 -2.91 7.16 -6.37
C ALA A 118 -1.60 7.82 -5.89
N ASN A 119 -1.38 7.92 -4.57
CA ASN A 119 -0.17 8.55 -4.03
C ASN A 119 1.06 7.62 -4.09
N ALA A 120 0.86 6.32 -3.90
CA ALA A 120 1.93 5.32 -3.99
C ALA A 120 2.43 5.12 -5.42
N ASP A 121 1.56 5.30 -6.42
CA ASP A 121 1.94 5.36 -7.83
C ASP A 121 2.86 6.55 -8.14
N VAL A 122 2.57 7.72 -7.57
CA VAL A 122 3.47 8.88 -7.67
C VAL A 122 4.80 8.56 -7.01
N LEU A 123 4.80 8.06 -5.77
CA LEU A 123 6.03 7.70 -5.05
C LEU A 123 6.91 6.73 -5.84
N ALA A 124 6.33 5.70 -6.45
CA ALA A 124 7.08 4.71 -7.22
C ALA A 124 7.78 5.29 -8.47
N LYS A 125 7.37 6.48 -8.93
CA LYS A 125 7.96 7.20 -10.08
C LYS A 125 8.95 8.29 -9.66
N LEU A 126 9.00 8.64 -8.38
CA LEU A 126 9.95 9.63 -7.88
C LEU A 126 11.35 9.02 -7.78
N ALA A 127 12.36 9.86 -8.04
CA ALA A 127 13.76 9.53 -7.80
C ALA A 127 14.38 10.60 -6.89
N PRO A 128 14.16 10.51 -5.56
CA PRO A 128 14.72 11.48 -4.63
C PRO A 128 16.24 11.54 -4.74
N SER A 129 16.79 12.72 -5.00
CA SER A 129 18.23 12.90 -5.20
C SER A 129 19.02 12.83 -3.89
N SER A 130 18.33 12.91 -2.76
CA SER A 130 18.87 12.78 -1.40
C SER A 130 19.16 11.32 -0.99
N LEU A 131 18.71 10.34 -1.77
CA LEU A 131 18.90 8.92 -1.48
C LEU A 131 20.09 8.35 -2.25
N ASP A 132 20.90 7.54 -1.57
CA ASP A 132 21.86 6.67 -2.24
C ASP A 132 21.13 5.55 -3.02
N LYS A 133 21.88 4.85 -3.88
CA LYS A 133 21.31 3.85 -4.79
C LYS A 133 20.52 2.76 -4.05
N ASP A 134 21.06 2.22 -2.96
CA ASP A 134 20.41 1.11 -2.24
C ASP A 134 19.12 1.57 -1.56
N LYS A 135 19.13 2.79 -0.99
CA LYS A 135 17.92 3.41 -0.43
C LYS A 135 16.90 3.74 -1.50
N LEU A 136 17.33 4.20 -2.66
CA LEU A 136 16.45 4.48 -3.78
C LEU A 136 15.77 3.21 -4.30
N ASP A 137 16.52 2.13 -4.47
CA ASP A 137 15.98 0.82 -4.88
C ASP A 137 14.95 0.32 -3.85
N ASN A 138 15.24 0.47 -2.56
CA ASN A 138 14.29 0.12 -1.50
C ASN A 138 13.05 1.03 -1.51
N PHE A 139 13.22 2.33 -1.72
CA PHE A 139 12.13 3.30 -1.80
C PHE A 139 11.15 2.96 -2.93
N VAL A 140 11.66 2.69 -4.14
CA VAL A 140 10.85 2.33 -5.31
C VAL A 140 10.14 1.00 -5.07
N LYS A 141 10.87 -0.02 -4.61
CA LYS A 141 10.30 -1.36 -4.33
C LYS A 141 9.20 -1.29 -3.27
N ASN A 142 9.43 -0.59 -2.18
CA ASN A 142 8.45 -0.46 -1.10
C ASN A 142 7.23 0.35 -1.55
N SER A 143 7.42 1.45 -2.29
CA SER A 143 6.33 2.25 -2.87
C SER A 143 5.43 1.40 -3.80
N ALA A 144 6.03 0.57 -4.65
CA ALA A 144 5.29 -0.36 -5.50
C ALA A 144 4.51 -1.43 -4.69
N LYS A 145 5.09 -1.90 -3.58
CA LYS A 145 4.41 -2.82 -2.65
C LYS A 145 3.22 -2.16 -1.95
N ILE A 146 3.34 -0.91 -1.51
CA ILE A 146 2.23 -0.12 -0.96
C ILE A 146 1.11 -0.02 -2.01
N LYS A 147 1.45 0.38 -3.25
CA LYS A 147 0.49 0.51 -4.35
C LYS A 147 -0.24 -0.79 -4.62
N SER A 148 0.48 -1.88 -4.89
CA SER A 148 -0.12 -3.19 -5.21
C SER A 148 -0.97 -3.74 -4.06
N SER A 149 -0.55 -3.53 -2.81
CA SER A 149 -1.34 -3.93 -1.64
C SER A 149 -2.64 -3.13 -1.54
N ALA A 150 -2.59 -1.81 -1.77
CA ALA A 150 -3.78 -0.97 -1.81
C ALA A 150 -4.72 -1.33 -2.98
N ASP A 151 -4.17 -1.60 -4.17
CA ASP A 151 -4.93 -2.03 -5.35
C ASP A 151 -5.72 -3.32 -5.09
N SER A 152 -5.15 -4.26 -4.34
CA SER A 152 -5.85 -5.50 -3.96
C SER A 152 -7.10 -5.25 -3.11
N MET A 153 -7.14 -4.14 -2.36
CA MET A 153 -8.26 -3.76 -1.49
C MET A 153 -9.37 -3.00 -2.23
N VAL A 154 -9.13 -2.52 -3.47
CA VAL A 154 -10.13 -1.81 -4.30
C VAL A 154 -10.61 -2.63 -5.49
N LYS A 155 -10.19 -3.90 -5.60
CA LYS A 155 -10.62 -4.78 -6.68
C LYS A 155 -12.14 -4.82 -6.74
N THR A 156 -12.68 -4.45 -7.90
CA THR A 156 -14.11 -4.45 -8.15
C THR A 156 -14.48 -5.70 -8.94
N GLU A 157 -15.32 -6.54 -8.35
CA GLU A 157 -15.94 -7.68 -9.03
C GLU A 157 -17.39 -7.32 -9.35
N TYR A 158 -17.90 -7.73 -10.49
CA TYR A 158 -19.28 -7.57 -10.93
C TYR A 158 -19.93 -8.94 -11.08
N THR A 159 -21.19 -9.05 -10.67
CA THR A 159 -21.94 -10.31 -10.74
C THR A 159 -23.38 -10.10 -11.17
N CYS A 160 -24.03 -11.14 -11.66
CA CYS A 160 -25.44 -11.08 -12.03
C CYS A 160 -26.29 -11.58 -10.86
N SER A 161 -27.30 -10.80 -10.44
CA SER A 161 -28.21 -11.18 -9.35
C SER A 161 -28.94 -12.51 -9.62
N MET A 162 -29.16 -12.86 -10.89
CA MET A 162 -29.78 -14.12 -11.31
C MET A 162 -28.77 -15.24 -11.58
N HIS A 163 -27.51 -14.90 -11.82
CA HIS A 163 -26.44 -15.85 -12.14
C HIS A 163 -25.16 -15.51 -11.36
N PRO A 164 -25.10 -15.82 -10.04
CA PRO A 164 -23.98 -15.46 -9.18
C PRO A 164 -22.63 -16.08 -9.59
N GLN A 165 -22.66 -17.13 -10.41
CA GLN A 165 -21.47 -17.74 -11.02
C GLN A 165 -20.82 -16.85 -12.07
N VAL A 166 -21.55 -15.87 -12.63
CA VAL A 166 -20.96 -14.87 -13.53
C VAL A 166 -20.19 -13.86 -12.69
N LYS A 167 -18.87 -13.87 -12.85
CA LYS A 167 -17.94 -12.90 -12.25
C LYS A 167 -17.18 -12.18 -13.36
N LYS A 168 -17.14 -10.86 -13.30
CA LYS A 168 -16.43 -10.00 -14.26
C LYS A 168 -15.71 -8.88 -13.52
N ASP A 169 -14.61 -8.39 -14.07
CA ASP A 169 -13.85 -7.27 -13.49
C ASP A 169 -14.39 -5.89 -13.92
N ALA A 170 -15.42 -5.86 -14.78
CA ALA A 170 -16.03 -4.64 -15.30
C ALA A 170 -17.56 -4.74 -15.37
N ALA A 171 -18.22 -3.57 -15.38
CA ALA A 171 -19.64 -3.46 -15.63
C ALA A 171 -20.01 -4.00 -17.02
N GLY A 172 -21.25 -4.43 -17.19
CA GLY A 172 -21.72 -4.95 -18.46
C GLY A 172 -22.99 -5.76 -18.32
N LYS A 173 -23.31 -6.53 -19.36
CA LYS A 173 -24.49 -7.41 -19.40
C LYS A 173 -24.10 -8.84 -19.03
N CYS A 174 -24.97 -9.53 -18.30
CA CYS A 174 -24.84 -10.95 -18.02
C CYS A 174 -24.96 -11.74 -19.34
N PRO A 175 -23.99 -12.62 -19.66
CA PRO A 175 -24.03 -13.39 -20.91
C PRO A 175 -25.13 -14.47 -20.94
N ILE A 176 -25.78 -14.75 -19.80
CA ILE A 176 -26.82 -15.78 -19.68
C ILE A 176 -28.23 -15.19 -19.82
N CYS A 177 -28.54 -14.10 -19.10
CA CYS A 177 -29.88 -13.47 -19.14
C CYS A 177 -29.94 -12.05 -19.71
N GLY A 178 -28.80 -11.43 -20.04
CA GLY A 178 -28.79 -10.07 -20.58
C GLY A 178 -29.13 -8.95 -19.58
N MET A 179 -29.26 -9.23 -18.27
CA MET A 179 -29.42 -8.18 -17.25
C MET A 179 -28.09 -7.47 -16.97
N ASP A 180 -28.14 -6.24 -16.44
CA ASP A 180 -26.93 -5.54 -15.98
C ASP A 180 -26.26 -6.26 -14.82
N LEU A 181 -24.94 -6.36 -14.87
CA LEU A 181 -24.13 -6.84 -13.76
C LEU A 181 -24.08 -5.77 -12.67
N VAL A 182 -24.23 -6.22 -11.42
CA VAL A 182 -24.14 -5.37 -10.23
C VAL A 182 -22.74 -5.44 -9.64
N LYS A 183 -22.26 -4.32 -9.11
CA LYS A 183 -20.98 -4.26 -8.39
C LYS A 183 -21.09 -5.08 -7.11
N LYS A 184 -20.19 -6.04 -6.94
CA LYS A 184 -20.03 -6.82 -5.73
C LYS A 184 -19.06 -6.11 -4.80
N GLN A 185 -19.49 -5.91 -3.56
CA GLN A 185 -18.62 -5.42 -2.49
C GLN A 185 -17.70 -6.55 -2.02
N LEU A 186 -16.46 -6.21 -1.67
CA LEU A 186 -15.59 -7.16 -0.98
C LEU A 186 -16.17 -7.46 0.40
N ASP A 187 -15.90 -8.64 0.95
CA ASP A 187 -16.22 -8.93 2.34
C ASP A 187 -15.09 -8.46 3.28
N ILE A 188 -15.45 -8.27 4.56
CA ILE A 188 -14.54 -7.75 5.58
C ILE A 188 -13.30 -8.65 5.79
N LYS A 189 -13.46 -9.97 5.63
CA LYS A 189 -12.37 -10.93 5.77
C LYS A 189 -11.32 -10.74 4.67
N THR A 190 -11.77 -10.61 3.42
CA THR A 190 -10.92 -10.38 2.25
C THR A 190 -10.08 -9.10 2.39
N VAL A 191 -10.69 -8.00 2.83
CA VAL A 191 -9.95 -6.75 3.01
C VAL A 191 -8.97 -6.81 4.19
N ARG A 192 -9.29 -7.54 5.28
CA ARG A 192 -8.36 -7.75 6.40
C ARG A 192 -7.15 -8.59 6.01
N GLU A 193 -7.36 -9.64 5.22
CA GLU A 193 -6.26 -10.45 4.68
C GLU A 193 -5.32 -9.60 3.82
N SER A 194 -5.88 -8.70 3.02
CA SER A 194 -5.14 -7.77 2.17
C SER A 194 -4.41 -6.66 2.98
N PHE A 195 -4.96 -6.26 4.13
CA PHE A 195 -4.40 -5.19 4.96
C PHE A 195 -3.00 -5.51 5.49
N LYS A 196 -2.69 -6.78 5.78
CA LYS A 196 -1.36 -7.18 6.29
C LYS A 196 -0.24 -6.71 5.37
N GLY A 197 -0.37 -6.99 4.06
CA GLY A 197 0.65 -6.64 3.06
C GLY A 197 0.88 -5.13 2.99
N LEU A 198 -0.21 -4.35 3.06
CA LEU A 198 -0.15 -2.90 3.13
C LEU A 198 0.50 -2.41 4.43
N SER A 199 0.13 -2.98 5.56
CA SER A 199 0.65 -2.62 6.88
C SER A 199 2.15 -2.86 6.98
N ASP A 200 2.63 -4.02 6.53
CA ASP A 200 4.06 -4.33 6.50
C ASP A 200 4.83 -3.32 5.65
N ALA A 201 4.32 -3.00 4.45
CA ALA A 201 4.96 -2.06 3.54
C ALA A 201 5.01 -0.64 4.11
N VAL A 202 3.90 -0.16 4.68
CA VAL A 202 3.82 1.17 5.30
C VAL A 202 4.72 1.26 6.53
N ILE A 203 4.79 0.23 7.37
CA ILE A 203 5.70 0.18 8.52
C ILE A 203 7.15 0.27 8.05
N GLU A 204 7.53 -0.52 7.05
CA GLU A 204 8.88 -0.53 6.49
C GLU A 204 9.24 0.82 5.86
N PHE A 205 8.32 1.44 5.13
CA PHE A 205 8.55 2.78 4.58
C PHE A 205 8.75 3.80 5.71
N THR A 206 7.86 3.78 6.70
CA THR A 206 7.90 4.72 7.83
C THR A 206 9.20 4.59 8.63
N LYS A 207 9.68 3.36 8.84
CA LYS A 207 10.98 3.13 9.50
C LYS A 207 12.16 3.75 8.74
N ASN A 208 12.16 3.63 7.42
CA ASN A 208 13.33 3.96 6.60
C ASN A 208 13.34 5.40 6.07
N PHE A 209 12.17 6.01 5.88
CA PHE A 209 12.04 7.27 5.12
C PHE A 209 11.27 8.37 5.85
N VAL A 210 10.74 8.12 7.06
CA VAL A 210 10.00 9.12 7.83
C VAL A 210 10.77 9.50 9.08
N SER A 211 11.28 10.74 9.10
CA SER A 211 12.12 11.24 10.19
C SER A 211 11.38 11.37 11.53
N ASP A 212 10.09 11.69 11.51
CA ASP A 212 9.26 11.90 12.70
C ASP A 212 8.33 10.72 13.02
N LYS A 213 8.77 9.48 12.69
CA LYS A 213 8.01 8.24 12.85
C LYS A 213 7.43 8.01 14.27
N ASP A 214 8.10 8.53 15.30
CA ASP A 214 7.69 8.40 16.70
C ASP A 214 6.37 9.13 17.04
N LYS A 215 5.85 9.96 16.13
CA LYS A 215 4.49 10.51 16.25
C LYS A 215 3.41 9.44 16.08
N TYR A 216 3.76 8.29 15.51
CA TYR A 216 2.86 7.14 15.34
C TYR A 216 3.19 6.04 16.34
N SER A 217 2.15 5.43 16.88
CA SER A 217 2.27 4.25 17.74
C SER A 217 2.24 2.99 16.89
N MET A 218 3.20 2.09 17.08
CA MET A 218 3.21 0.76 16.48
C MET A 218 2.65 -0.25 17.47
N PHE A 219 1.75 -1.12 17.02
CA PHE A 219 1.17 -2.17 17.85
C PHE A 219 1.35 -3.55 17.22
N HIS A 220 1.43 -4.56 18.08
CA HIS A 220 1.43 -5.97 17.73
C HIS A 220 0.46 -6.73 18.65
N CYS A 221 -0.17 -7.78 18.15
CA CYS A 221 -1.00 -8.71 18.93
C CYS A 221 -0.65 -10.10 18.40
N ASP A 222 -0.28 -11.04 19.27
CA ASP A 222 0.21 -12.38 18.87
C ASP A 222 -0.80 -13.15 18.01
N MET A 223 -2.10 -12.85 18.20
CA MET A 223 -3.19 -13.44 17.41
C MET A 223 -3.37 -12.77 16.04
N ALA A 224 -2.83 -11.57 15.83
CA ALA A 224 -3.01 -10.81 14.61
C ALA A 224 -2.00 -11.26 13.52
N PRO A 225 -2.41 -11.26 12.24
CA PRO A 225 -1.52 -11.62 11.13
C PRO A 225 -0.24 -10.78 11.03
N GLY A 226 -0.27 -9.52 11.50
CA GLY A 226 0.87 -8.61 11.47
C GLY A 226 0.71 -7.42 12.40
N SER A 227 1.74 -6.59 12.45
CA SER A 227 1.73 -5.34 13.21
C SER A 227 0.99 -4.24 12.43
N TRP A 228 0.67 -3.14 13.11
CA TRP A 228 0.07 -1.96 12.48
C TRP A 228 0.56 -0.68 13.16
N ILE A 229 0.37 0.46 12.50
CA ILE A 229 0.65 1.79 13.06
C ILE A 229 -0.62 2.61 13.11
N GLN A 230 -0.67 3.56 14.04
CA GLN A 230 -1.83 4.42 14.26
C GLN A 230 -1.42 5.73 14.93
N ASP A 231 -2.30 6.73 14.89
CA ASP A 231 -2.09 8.06 15.46
C ASP A 231 -2.47 8.16 16.95
N SER A 232 -3.22 7.19 17.50
CA SER A 232 -3.56 7.14 18.92
C SER A 232 -2.63 6.22 19.72
N LYS A 233 -2.56 6.47 21.03
CA LYS A 233 -1.77 5.69 21.99
C LYS A 233 -2.50 4.46 22.55
N GLU A 234 -3.76 4.24 22.18
CA GLU A 234 -4.55 3.09 22.62
C GLU A 234 -4.77 2.13 21.46
N PRO A 235 -4.53 0.81 21.62
CA PRO A 235 -4.63 -0.13 20.52
C PRO A 235 -6.03 -0.13 19.90
N ALA A 236 -6.08 -0.09 18.58
CA ALA A 236 -7.28 -0.27 17.78
C ALA A 236 -7.01 -1.33 16.71
N ASN A 237 -7.18 -2.60 17.07
CA ASN A 237 -6.80 -3.74 16.24
C ASN A 237 -7.59 -3.80 14.91
N PRO A 238 -6.93 -3.59 13.75
CA PRO A 238 -7.61 -3.60 12.45
C PRO A 238 -7.93 -5.02 11.96
N TYR A 239 -7.26 -6.05 12.47
CA TYR A 239 -7.40 -7.43 12.02
C TYR A 239 -8.63 -8.14 12.60
N PHE A 240 -9.12 -7.68 13.76
CA PHE A 240 -10.26 -8.29 14.44
C PHE A 240 -11.41 -7.32 14.74
N GLY A 241 -11.23 -6.02 14.48
CA GLY A 241 -12.29 -5.02 14.66
C GLY A 241 -12.86 -5.04 16.06
N SER A 242 -14.18 -4.88 16.17
CA SER A 242 -14.89 -4.82 17.46
C SER A 242 -14.66 -6.04 18.37
N SER A 243 -14.40 -7.22 17.81
CA SER A 243 -14.20 -8.46 18.58
C SER A 243 -12.92 -8.47 19.41
N MET A 244 -11.86 -7.79 18.97
CA MET A 244 -10.60 -7.70 19.72
C MET A 244 -9.98 -6.31 19.59
N ILE A 245 -10.81 -5.26 19.62
CA ILE A 245 -10.36 -3.90 19.30
C ILE A 245 -9.21 -3.44 20.19
N LYS A 246 -9.18 -3.90 21.45
CA LYS A 246 -8.14 -3.59 22.44
C LYS A 246 -6.95 -4.56 22.45
N CYS A 247 -6.93 -5.62 21.64
CA CYS A 247 -5.75 -6.51 21.58
C CYS A 247 -4.62 -5.80 20.84
N GLY A 248 -3.56 -5.44 21.57
CA GLY A 248 -2.35 -4.88 20.99
C GLY A 248 -1.42 -4.36 22.07
N GLU A 249 -0.14 -4.69 21.96
CA GLU A 249 0.93 -4.18 22.81
C GLU A 249 1.77 -3.17 22.01
N LEU A 250 2.12 -2.06 22.67
CA LEU A 250 2.92 -1.01 22.06
C LEU A 250 4.34 -1.53 21.78
N GLN A 251 4.78 -1.37 20.54
CA GLN A 251 6.07 -1.80 20.04
C GLN A 251 7.04 -0.64 19.90
N LYS A 252 8.33 -0.95 19.99
CA LYS A 252 9.40 -0.02 19.64
C LYS A 252 9.68 -0.10 18.14
N TRP A 253 9.85 1.05 17.49
CA TRP A 253 10.15 1.13 16.05
C TRP A 253 11.40 0.36 15.64
N ASP A 254 12.44 0.43 16.46
CA ASP A 254 13.76 -0.14 16.18
C ASP A 254 13.99 -1.50 16.88
N ALA A 255 12.91 -2.16 17.34
CA ALA A 255 13.02 -3.53 17.81
C ALA A 255 13.45 -4.45 16.64
N PRO A 256 14.39 -5.39 16.86
CA PRO A 256 14.75 -6.38 15.85
C PRO A 256 13.49 -7.10 15.38
N ALA A 257 13.34 -7.32 14.07
CA ALA A 257 12.23 -8.11 13.56
C ALA A 257 12.29 -9.51 14.19
N GLU A 258 11.24 -9.91 14.91
CA GLU A 258 11.14 -11.27 15.42
C GLU A 258 11.22 -12.24 14.24
N LYS A 259 12.20 -13.15 14.29
CA LYS A 259 12.30 -14.23 13.33
C LYS A 259 11.07 -15.10 13.51
N LYS A 260 10.16 -15.10 12.54
CA LYS A 260 9.13 -16.13 12.47
C LYS A 260 9.85 -17.42 12.07
N ASP A 261 10.15 -18.26 13.04
CA ASP A 261 10.58 -19.63 12.78
C ASP A 261 9.46 -20.29 11.97
N GLY A 262 9.78 -20.61 10.71
CA GLY A 262 8.83 -21.20 9.78
C GLY A 262 8.41 -22.57 10.29
N HIS A 263 7.16 -22.68 10.73
CA HIS A 263 6.53 -23.99 10.88
C HIS A 263 6.02 -24.43 9.51
N ASP A 264 6.93 -24.93 8.67
CA ASP A 264 6.57 -25.73 7.50
C ASP A 264 6.02 -27.08 8.00
N GLY A 265 4.72 -27.12 8.28
CA GLY A 265 3.99 -28.35 8.55
C GLY A 265 3.46 -28.96 7.26
N HIS A 266 4.34 -29.53 6.44
CA HIS A 266 3.97 -30.41 5.34
C HIS A 266 4.40 -31.83 5.71
N ASP A 267 3.45 -32.67 6.13
CA ASP A 267 3.52 -34.14 6.21
C ASP A 267 2.14 -34.62 6.70
N GLY A 268 1.42 -35.57 6.11
CA GLY A 268 1.62 -36.40 4.94
C GLY A 268 0.36 -37.28 4.83
N HIS A 269 -0.30 -37.29 3.68
CA HIS A 269 -1.39 -38.24 3.40
C HIS A 269 -0.76 -39.63 3.27
N LYS A 270 -1.06 -40.55 4.20
CA LYS A 270 -0.76 -41.97 4.02
C LYS A 270 -1.92 -42.63 3.28
N ASP A 271 -1.73 -42.85 1.98
CA ASP A 271 -2.50 -43.83 1.22
C ASP A 271 -2.08 -45.24 1.66
N ASN A 272 -3.05 -46.02 2.12
CA ASN A 272 -2.88 -47.42 2.48
C ASN A 272 -3.38 -48.27 1.30
N LYS A 273 -2.51 -49.07 0.69
CA LYS A 273 -2.89 -50.10 -0.30
C LYS A 273 -2.24 -51.43 0.06
N PRO A 274 -2.96 -52.57 -0.06
CA PRO A 274 -2.60 -53.79 0.65
C PRO A 274 -1.56 -54.63 -0.09
N GLY A 275 -0.82 -55.42 0.70
CA GLY A 275 0.32 -56.22 0.26
C GLY A 275 -0.05 -57.47 -0.54
N GLU A 276 0.88 -57.86 -1.40
CA GLU A 276 0.98 -59.19 -1.99
C GLU A 276 2.37 -59.78 -1.74
N HIS A 277 2.35 -61.07 -1.39
CA HIS A 277 3.46 -61.99 -1.15
C HIS A 277 4.49 -62.05 -2.31
N LYS A 278 5.76 -62.33 -1.99
CA LYS A 278 6.36 -63.69 -2.15
C LYS A 278 7.87 -63.74 -1.83
N ASP A 279 8.19 -64.78 -1.05
CA ASP A 279 9.30 -65.75 -1.15
C ASP A 279 10.76 -65.29 -1.02
N GLY A 280 11.38 -65.74 0.07
CA GLY A 280 12.81 -65.68 0.34
C GLY A 280 13.59 -66.81 -0.34
N GLY A 281 14.76 -66.46 -0.88
CA GLY A 281 15.83 -67.37 -1.26
C GLY A 281 17.00 -67.22 -0.29
N GLY A 282 17.50 -68.34 0.23
CA GLY A 282 18.57 -68.40 1.23
C GLY A 282 19.98 -68.59 0.66
N HIS A 283 20.94 -68.53 1.60
CA HIS A 283 22.32 -69.03 1.56
C HIS A 283 23.32 -68.24 0.69
N LYS A 284 24.57 -67.96 1.10
CA LYS A 284 25.53 -68.69 1.95
C LYS A 284 26.67 -67.77 2.43
N HIS A 285 27.36 -68.24 3.47
CA HIS A 285 28.49 -67.63 4.18
C HIS A 285 29.82 -67.59 3.43
N ASP A 286 30.63 -66.63 3.88
CA ASP A 286 32.02 -66.32 3.58
C ASP A 286 33.02 -67.48 3.71
N GLY A 287 34.08 -67.41 2.89
CA GLY A 287 35.28 -68.22 3.05
C GLY A 287 36.24 -68.09 1.87
N GLY A 288 37.00 -66.99 1.80
CA GLY A 288 38.07 -66.80 0.82
C GLY A 288 39.44 -66.77 1.50
N MET A 289 40.37 -67.63 1.05
CA MET A 289 41.80 -67.51 1.37
C MET A 289 42.65 -68.06 0.21
N LYS A 290 43.43 -67.18 -0.44
CA LYS A 290 44.86 -67.33 -0.84
C LYS A 290 45.24 -66.53 -2.10
N MET A 291 46.16 -65.58 -1.86
CA MET A 291 47.38 -65.15 -2.59
C MET A 291 47.45 -64.97 -4.13
N GLU A 292 47.73 -63.70 -4.52
CA GLU A 292 48.68 -63.09 -5.50
C GLU A 292 49.10 -63.78 -6.84
N PRO A 293 49.71 -63.06 -7.83
CA PRO A 293 49.82 -61.61 -8.11
C PRO A 293 49.54 -61.24 -9.61
N GLY A 294 49.49 -59.95 -9.95
CA GLY A 294 49.93 -59.49 -11.28
C GLY A 294 49.07 -58.48 -12.04
N GLN A 295 49.78 -57.45 -12.51
CA GLN A 295 49.58 -56.64 -13.71
C GLN A 295 48.70 -55.39 -13.68
N GLU A 296 49.43 -54.29 -13.86
CA GLU A 296 49.03 -52.93 -14.23
C GLU A 296 48.33 -52.89 -15.60
N ALA A 297 47.30 -52.03 -15.69
CA ALA A 297 46.99 -51.15 -16.83
C ALA A 297 45.84 -50.25 -16.33
N GLY A 298 45.89 -48.92 -16.36
CA GLY A 298 46.54 -48.05 -17.33
C GLY A 298 45.45 -47.25 -18.05
N CYS A 299 45.48 -45.93 -17.85
CA CYS A 299 44.89 -44.85 -18.67
C CYS A 299 43.44 -44.40 -18.40
N ASP A 300 43.38 -43.29 -17.65
CA ASP A 300 42.75 -42.01 -18.02
C ASP A 300 42.12 -41.91 -19.42
N CYS A 301 40.96 -41.25 -19.50
CA CYS A 301 40.88 -40.00 -20.25
C CYS A 301 39.55 -39.27 -20.01
N CYS A 302 39.67 -38.09 -19.39
CA CYS A 302 38.72 -36.98 -19.48
C CYS A 302 38.30 -36.69 -20.93
N LYS A 303 36.99 -36.42 -21.12
CA LYS A 303 36.46 -35.23 -21.81
C LYS A 303 35.01 -35.02 -21.44
#